data_AF-A0A1R3K3K3-F1
#
_entry.id   AF-A0A1R3K3K3-F1
#
_cell.length_a   1.000
_cell.length_b   1.000
_cell.length_c   1.000
_cell.angle_alpha   90.00
_cell.angle_beta   90.00
_cell.angle_gamma   90.00
#
_symmetry.space_group_name_H-M   'P 1'
#
loop_
_entity.id
_entity.type
_entity.pdbx_description
1 polymer ?
#
loop_
_entity_poly.entity_id
_entity_poly.type
_entity_poly.pdbx_seq_one_letter_code
_entity_poly.pdbx_strand_id
1 'polypeptide(L)'
;MALSLRVSSHILYAFISFVLLFPYAKPLSFNFTNFSQNIVFEGDAFTANRVLQLTKNFVSTDDLTDSIGRASYSRPVRIWDASNRRLADFTTHFSFIIRAINFSAYGDGMTFFMAPFDSTMPPNFSSGFLALFNPKATFNSSTNNIVAVEFDTFQNEWDPSEDHVGININSIVSVAYVNWNSSLKNGSIANAWVARR
;
A
#
# COMPACT_ATOMS: atom_id res chain seq x y z
N MET A 1 14.53 32.70 -49.25
CA MET A 1 14.40 31.37 -49.86
C MET A 1 13.72 30.48 -48.82
N ALA A 2 12.43 30.15 -49.00
CA ALA A 2 11.67 29.34 -48.04
C ALA A 2 11.50 27.92 -48.59
N LEU A 3 12.06 26.92 -47.91
CA LEU A 3 11.91 25.52 -48.30
C LEU A 3 10.54 24.99 -47.84
N SER A 4 9.70 24.62 -48.80
CA SER A 4 8.47 23.86 -48.55
C SER A 4 8.82 22.37 -48.49
N LEU A 5 8.78 21.80 -47.29
CA LEU A 5 8.85 20.35 -47.10
C LEU A 5 7.49 19.73 -47.45
N ARG A 6 7.39 19.07 -48.61
CA ARG A 6 6.23 18.23 -48.96
C ARG A 6 6.42 16.83 -48.41
N VAL A 7 5.67 16.46 -47.38
CA VAL A 7 5.61 15.08 -46.89
C VAL A 7 4.63 14.30 -47.78
N SER A 8 5.07 13.15 -48.30
CA SER A 8 4.21 12.26 -49.10
C SER A 8 3.04 11.73 -48.27
N SER A 9 1.84 11.69 -48.85
CA SER A 9 0.64 11.15 -48.19
C SER A 9 0.83 9.69 -47.77
N HIS A 10 1.60 8.89 -48.54
CA HIS A 10 1.92 7.51 -48.18
C HIS A 10 2.79 7.40 -46.92
N ILE A 11 3.73 8.33 -46.72
CA ILE A 11 4.55 8.39 -45.51
C ILE A 11 3.66 8.77 -44.32
N LEU A 12 2.72 9.69 -44.51
CA LEU A 12 1.75 10.08 -43.48
C LEU A 12 0.82 8.91 -43.10
N TYR A 13 0.28 8.16 -44.07
CA TYR A 13 -0.56 6.99 -43.78
C TYR A 13 0.23 5.87 -43.11
N ALA A 14 1.44 5.58 -43.58
CA ALA A 14 2.32 4.60 -42.93
C ALA A 14 2.65 4.99 -41.49
N PHE A 15 2.89 6.28 -41.24
CA PHE A 15 3.12 6.81 -39.91
C PHE A 15 1.87 6.69 -39.00
N ILE A 16 0.69 7.06 -39.49
CA ILE A 16 -0.57 6.91 -38.72
C ILE A 16 -0.86 5.44 -38.41
N SER A 17 -0.72 4.54 -39.40
CA SER A 17 -0.88 3.10 -39.19
C SER A 17 0.14 2.56 -38.19
N PHE A 18 1.39 3.03 -38.23
CA PHE A 18 2.42 2.66 -37.27
C PHE A 18 2.11 3.14 -35.85
N VAL A 19 1.58 4.35 -35.69
CA VAL A 19 1.15 4.90 -34.39
C VAL A 19 -0.03 4.10 -33.80
N LEU A 20 -0.95 3.61 -34.64
CA LEU A 20 -2.09 2.77 -34.22
C LEU A 20 -1.68 1.34 -33.80
N LEU A 21 -0.47 0.89 -34.12
CA LEU A 21 0.05 -0.41 -33.68
C LEU A 21 0.55 -0.40 -32.22
N PHE A 22 0.77 0.78 -31.64
CA PHE A 22 1.17 0.87 -30.24
C PHE A 22 -0.05 0.76 -29.33
N PRO A 23 -0.08 -0.21 -28.39
CA PRO A 23 -1.15 -0.28 -27.41
C PRO A 23 -1.13 0.99 -26.54
N TYR A 24 -2.19 1.80 -26.65
CA TYR A 24 -2.39 2.97 -25.81
C TYR A 24 -2.83 2.51 -24.41
N ALA A 25 -1.90 2.51 -23.46
CA ALA A 25 -2.22 2.29 -22.05
C ALA A 25 -2.54 3.63 -21.38
N LYS A 26 -3.70 3.72 -20.71
CA LYS A 26 -3.99 4.83 -19.80
C LYS A 26 -3.50 4.45 -18.40
N PRO A 27 -2.38 5.01 -17.89
CA PRO A 27 -1.93 4.72 -16.55
C PRO A 27 -2.95 5.25 -15.53
N LEU A 28 -3.18 4.49 -14.46
CA LEU A 28 -3.91 4.99 -13.28
C LEU A 28 -2.94 5.84 -12.45
N SER A 29 -3.34 7.06 -12.13
CA SER A 29 -2.58 7.96 -11.26
C SER A 29 -3.55 8.76 -10.40
N PHE A 30 -3.24 8.88 -9.12
CA PHE A 30 -3.98 9.71 -8.17
C PHE A 30 -3.02 10.30 -7.15
N ASN A 31 -3.42 11.43 -6.56
CA ASN A 31 -2.73 12.08 -5.46
C ASN A 31 -3.78 12.55 -4.46
N PHE A 32 -3.65 12.10 -3.21
CA PHE A 32 -4.55 12.45 -2.13
C PHE A 32 -3.95 13.57 -1.28
N THR A 33 -4.52 14.77 -1.38
CA THR A 33 -4.27 15.86 -0.42
C THR A 33 -5.30 15.89 0.72
N ASN A 34 -6.31 15.02 0.63
CA ASN A 34 -7.26 14.67 1.67
C ASN A 34 -7.80 13.25 1.40
N PHE A 35 -8.43 12.65 2.40
CA PHE A 35 -8.88 11.25 2.36
C PHE A 35 -10.41 11.11 2.43
N SER A 36 -11.17 12.03 1.82
CA SER A 36 -12.64 12.02 1.92
C SER A 36 -13.37 11.31 0.78
N GLN A 37 -12.68 10.99 -0.31
CA GLN A 37 -13.28 10.40 -1.51
C GLN A 37 -12.45 9.26 -2.07
N ASN A 38 -13.12 8.29 -2.68
CA ASN A 38 -12.53 7.10 -3.31
C ASN A 38 -11.69 6.23 -2.35
N ILE A 39 -12.06 6.22 -1.07
CA ILE A 39 -11.44 5.39 -0.03
C ILE A 39 -12.54 4.64 0.71
N VAL A 40 -12.31 3.35 0.93
CA VAL A 40 -13.13 2.50 1.80
C VAL A 40 -12.41 2.36 3.13
N PHE A 41 -13.12 2.61 4.22
CA PHE A 41 -12.63 2.46 5.58
C PHE A 41 -13.22 1.19 6.22
N GLU A 42 -12.39 0.45 6.93
CA GLU A 42 -12.79 -0.71 7.73
C GLU A 42 -12.16 -0.62 9.12
N GLY A 43 -12.82 -1.24 10.10
CA GLY A 43 -12.40 -1.18 11.50
C GLY A 43 -12.48 0.24 12.05
N ASP A 44 -11.45 0.63 12.78
CA ASP A 44 -11.33 1.93 13.43
C ASP A 44 -10.80 3.05 12.50
N ALA A 45 -10.53 2.75 11.22
CA ALA A 45 -9.95 3.75 10.33
C ALA A 45 -10.92 4.89 10.04
N PHE A 46 -10.41 6.13 10.09
CA PHE A 46 -11.19 7.33 9.82
C PHE A 46 -10.33 8.44 9.20
N THR A 47 -10.95 9.57 8.89
CA THR A 47 -10.27 10.76 8.40
C THR A 47 -10.53 11.95 9.31
N ALA A 48 -9.48 12.68 9.66
CA ALA A 48 -9.57 13.89 10.46
C ALA A 48 -8.45 14.85 10.07
N ASN A 49 -8.76 16.16 10.02
CA ASN A 49 -7.78 17.21 9.67
C ASN A 49 -7.00 16.94 8.37
N ARG A 50 -7.68 16.34 7.37
CA ARG A 50 -7.12 15.95 6.05
C ARG A 50 -6.06 14.84 6.12
N VAL A 51 -5.95 14.14 7.24
CA VAL A 51 -5.05 12.99 7.44
C VAL A 51 -5.86 11.71 7.59
N LEU A 52 -5.34 10.63 7.02
CA LEU A 52 -5.83 9.28 7.23
C LEU A 52 -5.38 8.78 8.61
N GLN A 53 -6.34 8.45 9.47
CA GLN A 53 -6.11 7.86 10.79
C GLN A 53 -6.42 6.37 10.69
N LEU A 54 -5.41 5.51 10.75
CA LEU A 54 -5.59 4.06 10.64
C LEU A 54 -6.03 3.42 11.97
N THR A 55 -5.64 4.03 13.09
CA THR A 55 -5.97 3.57 14.44
C THR A 55 -6.61 4.69 15.24
N LYS A 56 -7.31 4.33 16.31
CA LYS A 56 -7.87 5.24 17.32
C LYS A 56 -6.78 6.18 17.83
N ASN A 57 -7.17 7.41 18.10
CA ASN A 57 -6.33 8.42 18.74
C ASN A 57 -7.21 9.31 19.63
N PHE A 58 -6.61 10.27 20.35
CA PHE A 58 -7.34 11.18 21.22
C PHE A 58 -8.33 12.12 20.50
N VAL A 59 -8.39 12.10 19.17
CA VAL A 59 -9.46 12.77 18.40
C VAL A 59 -10.73 11.91 18.37
N SER A 60 -10.61 10.58 18.42
CA SER A 60 -11.74 9.66 18.34
C SER A 60 -12.18 9.10 19.70
N THR A 61 -11.27 8.85 20.63
CA THR A 61 -11.58 8.22 21.94
C THR A 61 -10.43 8.36 22.94
N ASP A 62 -10.73 8.23 24.23
CA ASP A 62 -9.74 8.17 25.32
C ASP A 62 -9.14 6.77 25.51
N ASP A 63 -9.83 5.73 25.02
CA ASP A 63 -9.35 4.35 25.02
C ASP A 63 -8.69 3.99 23.68
N LEU A 64 -7.37 3.82 23.71
CA LEU A 64 -6.53 3.60 22.52
C LEU A 64 -6.09 2.15 22.34
N THR A 65 -6.55 1.22 23.18
CA THR A 65 -6.11 -0.18 23.10
C THR A 65 -6.81 -0.94 21.98
N ASP A 66 -6.14 -1.99 21.49
CA ASP A 66 -6.65 -2.96 20.52
C ASP A 66 -7.28 -2.32 19.26
N SER A 67 -6.68 -1.22 18.79
CA SER A 67 -7.20 -0.52 17.63
C SER A 67 -6.68 -1.11 16.32
N ILE A 68 -7.61 -1.40 15.42
CA ILE A 68 -7.30 -1.97 14.12
C ILE A 68 -8.16 -1.28 13.08
N GLY A 69 -7.52 -0.71 12.07
CA GLY A 69 -8.23 -0.11 10.94
C GLY A 69 -7.48 -0.32 9.64
N ARG A 70 -8.25 -0.31 8.56
CA ARG A 70 -7.78 -0.51 7.19
C ARG A 70 -8.42 0.51 6.28
N ALA A 71 -7.64 1.07 5.36
CA ALA A 71 -8.13 1.98 4.34
C ALA A 71 -7.64 1.54 2.96
N SER A 72 -8.55 1.46 2.00
CA SER A 72 -8.26 0.95 0.65
C SER A 72 -8.83 1.86 -0.43
N TYR A 73 -8.19 1.92 -1.60
CA TYR A 73 -8.69 2.67 -2.74
C TYR A 73 -9.95 2.01 -3.31
N SER A 74 -11.03 2.78 -3.49
CA SER A 74 -12.35 2.23 -3.77
C SER A 74 -12.59 1.80 -5.22
N ARG A 75 -11.56 1.79 -6.07
CA ARG A 75 -11.66 1.39 -7.48
C ARG A 75 -10.62 0.32 -7.81
N PRO A 76 -10.94 -0.62 -8.71
CA PRO A 76 -10.03 -1.70 -9.05
C PRO A 76 -8.75 -1.17 -9.70
N VAL A 77 -7.61 -1.71 -9.27
CA VAL A 77 -6.30 -1.45 -9.85
C VAL A 77 -5.82 -2.72 -10.55
N ARG A 78 -5.67 -2.68 -11.87
CA ARG A 78 -5.23 -3.84 -12.65
C ARG A 78 -3.71 -3.95 -12.61
N ILE A 79 -3.19 -4.94 -11.87
CA ILE A 79 -1.74 -5.15 -11.70
C ILE A 79 -1.13 -6.12 -12.71
N TRP A 80 -1.95 -6.88 -13.45
CA TRP A 80 -1.50 -7.77 -14.52
C TRP A 80 -2.59 -8.08 -15.55
N ASP A 81 -2.17 -8.62 -16.68
CA ASP A 81 -3.05 -9.09 -17.76
C ASP A 81 -2.76 -10.56 -18.09
N ALA A 82 -3.74 -11.43 -17.81
CA ALA A 82 -3.63 -12.85 -18.06
C ALA A 82 -3.48 -13.23 -19.54
N SER A 83 -4.02 -12.43 -20.46
CA SER A 83 -4.02 -12.73 -21.89
C SER A 83 -2.64 -12.66 -22.52
N ASN A 84 -1.78 -11.78 -22.00
CA ASN A 84 -0.45 -11.51 -22.54
C ASN A 84 0.66 -11.60 -21.47
N ARG A 85 0.31 -11.98 -20.23
CA ARG A 85 1.19 -12.11 -19.06
C ARG A 85 1.96 -10.82 -18.71
N ARG A 86 1.48 -9.65 -19.16
CA ARG A 86 2.12 -8.37 -18.84
C ARG A 86 1.77 -7.96 -17.42
N LEU A 87 2.78 -7.55 -16.67
CA LEU A 87 2.64 -6.96 -15.34
C LEU A 87 2.60 -5.44 -15.46
N ALA A 88 1.86 -4.79 -14.57
CA ALA A 88 1.87 -3.34 -14.45
C ALA A 88 3.06 -2.92 -13.58
N ASP A 89 3.81 -1.93 -14.04
CA ASP A 89 4.76 -1.22 -13.20
C ASP A 89 4.01 -0.18 -12.39
N PHE A 90 4.42 0.01 -11.13
CA PHE A 90 3.81 1.03 -10.29
C PHE A 90 4.85 1.67 -9.40
N THR A 91 4.52 2.87 -8.95
CA THR A 91 5.23 3.55 -7.87
C THR A 91 4.19 4.27 -7.04
N THR A 92 4.23 4.07 -5.73
CA THR A 92 3.46 4.86 -4.77
C THR A 92 4.43 5.60 -3.86
N HIS A 93 3.99 6.77 -3.41
CA HIS A 93 4.68 7.57 -2.42
C HIS A 93 3.66 8.01 -1.38
N PHE A 94 4.03 7.86 -0.11
CA PHE A 94 3.23 8.35 1.01
C PHE A 94 4.15 8.78 2.15
N SER A 95 3.64 9.71 2.95
CA SER A 95 4.25 10.13 4.20
C SER A 95 3.36 9.70 5.35
N PHE A 96 3.96 9.26 6.45
CA PHE A 96 3.21 8.78 7.61
C PHE A 96 3.94 9.14 8.91
N ILE A 97 3.22 9.04 10.03
CA ILE A 97 3.74 9.23 11.38
C ILE A 97 3.23 8.08 12.24
N ILE A 98 4.13 7.41 12.94
CA ILE A 98 3.80 6.52 14.06
C ILE A 98 4.35 7.17 15.33
N ARG A 99 3.50 7.31 16.34
CA ARG A 99 3.88 7.95 17.61
C ARG A 99 3.40 7.10 18.78
N ALA A 100 4.35 6.52 19.51
CA ALA A 100 4.05 5.91 20.80
C ALA A 100 3.69 7.01 21.81
N ILE A 101 2.55 6.84 22.48
CA ILE A 101 2.16 7.68 23.63
C ILE A 101 2.77 7.13 24.92
N ASN A 102 2.94 5.81 24.99
CA ASN A 102 3.58 5.09 26.09
C ASN A 102 4.63 4.11 25.54
N PHE A 103 5.91 4.36 25.81
CA PHE A 103 7.01 3.48 25.39
C PHE A 103 7.11 2.19 26.20
N SER A 104 6.22 1.94 27.16
CA SER A 104 6.09 0.64 27.83
C SER A 104 4.91 -0.18 27.31
N ALA A 105 4.05 0.40 26.48
CA ALA A 105 2.86 -0.24 25.90
C ALA A 105 2.54 0.40 24.55
N TYR A 106 3.10 -0.16 23.49
CA TYR A 106 3.01 0.30 22.10
C TYR A 106 2.92 -0.91 21.16
N GLY A 107 2.64 -0.61 19.90
CA GLY A 107 2.50 -1.59 18.83
C GLY A 107 1.26 -1.30 17.98
N ASP A 108 1.09 -1.97 16.85
CA ASP A 108 1.99 -3.00 16.32
C ASP A 108 2.75 -2.50 15.08
N GLY A 109 2.08 -1.78 14.17
CA GLY A 109 2.74 -1.19 13.00
C GLY A 109 1.76 -0.66 11.97
N MET A 110 2.24 -0.50 10.74
CA MET A 110 1.42 -0.08 9.58
C MET A 110 1.86 -0.82 8.32
N THR A 111 0.93 -1.05 7.38
CA THR A 111 1.24 -1.67 6.09
C THR A 111 0.77 -0.83 4.90
N PHE A 112 1.56 -0.84 3.82
CA PHE A 112 1.06 -0.63 2.47
C PHE A 112 0.80 -2.01 1.86
N PHE A 113 -0.39 -2.25 1.30
CA PHE A 113 -0.74 -3.58 0.80
C PHE A 113 -1.44 -3.56 -0.57
N MET A 114 -1.36 -4.69 -1.26
CA MET A 114 -2.15 -5.04 -2.43
C MET A 114 -2.86 -6.36 -2.14
N ALA A 115 -4.17 -6.40 -2.39
CA ALA A 115 -5.03 -7.55 -2.15
C ALA A 115 -6.07 -7.67 -3.28
N PRO A 116 -6.84 -8.78 -3.36
CA PRO A 116 -8.00 -8.86 -4.23
C PRO A 116 -8.94 -7.69 -4.00
N PHE A 117 -9.62 -7.24 -5.05
CA PHE A 117 -10.47 -6.03 -5.00
C PHE A 117 -11.61 -6.15 -3.97
N ASP A 118 -12.10 -7.36 -3.76
CA ASP A 118 -13.14 -7.74 -2.81
C ASP A 118 -12.58 -8.22 -1.46
N SER A 119 -11.27 -8.07 -1.22
CA SER A 119 -10.67 -8.38 0.08
C SER A 119 -11.33 -7.55 1.17
N THR A 120 -11.74 -8.22 2.25
CA THR A 120 -12.20 -7.61 3.50
C THR A 120 -11.20 -7.86 4.62
N MET A 121 -11.23 -7.03 5.66
CA MET A 121 -10.41 -7.23 6.85
C MET A 121 -10.78 -8.58 7.51
N PRO A 122 -9.80 -9.46 7.82
CA PRO A 122 -10.09 -10.77 8.41
C PRO A 122 -10.79 -10.67 9.78
N PRO A 123 -11.69 -11.62 10.11
CA PRO A 123 -12.30 -11.71 11.43
C PRO A 123 -11.34 -12.33 12.45
N ASN A 124 -11.34 -11.80 13.67
CA ASN A 124 -10.50 -12.14 14.84
C ASN A 124 -9.13 -11.46 14.86
N PHE A 125 -8.98 -10.61 15.87
CA PHE A 125 -8.13 -9.44 15.88
C PHE A 125 -7.03 -9.61 16.93
N SER A 126 -5.81 -9.90 16.47
CA SER A 126 -4.61 -9.48 17.18
C SER A 126 -3.94 -8.41 16.33
N SER A 127 -3.54 -7.32 16.97
CA SER A 127 -2.99 -6.13 16.33
C SER A 127 -1.69 -6.41 15.55
N GLY A 128 -0.91 -7.40 15.98
CA GLY A 128 0.32 -7.87 15.30
C GLY A 128 0.11 -8.47 13.90
N PHE A 129 -1.13 -8.75 13.48
CA PHE A 129 -1.41 -9.19 12.10
C PHE A 129 -1.74 -8.03 11.14
N LEU A 130 -1.56 -6.78 11.61
CA LEU A 130 -1.55 -5.54 10.83
C LEU A 130 -2.78 -5.34 9.94
N ALA A 131 -3.95 -5.80 10.39
CA ALA A 131 -5.24 -5.78 9.68
C ALA A 131 -5.29 -6.62 8.37
N LEU A 132 -4.31 -7.49 8.12
CA LEU A 132 -4.17 -8.22 6.86
C LEU A 132 -4.30 -9.74 6.99
N PHE A 133 -3.74 -10.33 8.05
CA PHE A 133 -3.60 -11.78 8.12
C PHE A 133 -4.49 -12.39 9.20
N ASN A 134 -5.10 -13.53 8.88
CA ASN A 134 -5.87 -14.29 9.86
C ASN A 134 -4.94 -15.24 10.62
N PRO A 135 -4.80 -15.15 11.97
CA PRO A 135 -3.89 -15.98 12.76
C PRO A 135 -3.96 -17.48 12.46
N LYS A 136 -5.16 -18.00 12.12
CA LYS A 136 -5.39 -19.42 11.82
C LYS A 136 -4.87 -19.84 10.44
N ALA A 137 -4.64 -18.90 9.55
CA ALA A 137 -4.16 -19.10 8.18
C ALA A 137 -2.85 -18.37 7.88
N THR A 138 -2.31 -17.58 8.82
CA THR A 138 -1.15 -16.71 8.59
C THR A 138 0.10 -17.49 8.16
N PHE A 139 0.32 -18.70 8.69
CA PHE A 139 1.44 -19.56 8.31
C PHE A 139 1.15 -20.46 7.10
N ASN A 140 -0.08 -20.46 6.59
CA ASN A 140 -0.47 -21.21 5.40
C ASN A 140 -0.60 -20.26 4.20
N SER A 141 0.52 -20.04 3.51
CA SER A 141 0.67 -19.10 2.40
C SER A 141 -0.21 -19.36 1.18
N SER A 142 -0.92 -20.49 1.12
CA SER A 142 -1.71 -20.91 -0.05
C SER A 142 -3.10 -20.28 -0.15
N THR A 143 -3.59 -19.66 0.92
CA THR A 143 -4.94 -19.10 1.00
C THR A 143 -4.99 -17.56 0.98
N ASN A 144 -3.86 -16.90 1.22
CA ASN A 144 -3.78 -15.44 1.20
C ASN A 144 -3.27 -15.00 -0.17
N ASN A 145 -3.82 -13.91 -0.72
CA ASN A 145 -3.36 -13.30 -1.97
C ASN A 145 -2.96 -11.85 -1.70
N ILE A 146 -2.10 -11.65 -0.70
CA ILE A 146 -1.74 -10.34 -0.19
C ILE A 146 -0.24 -10.16 -0.32
N VAL A 147 0.16 -9.03 -0.90
CA VAL A 147 1.54 -8.54 -0.83
C VAL A 147 1.52 -7.26 -0.02
N ALA A 148 2.40 -7.14 0.96
CA ALA A 148 2.50 -5.95 1.79
C ALA A 148 3.96 -5.53 1.98
N VAL A 149 4.12 -4.23 2.24
CA VAL A 149 5.32 -3.65 2.84
C VAL A 149 4.90 -3.18 4.23
N GLU A 150 5.45 -3.81 5.26
CA GLU A 150 5.19 -3.45 6.66
C GLU A 150 6.23 -2.48 7.20
N PHE A 151 5.76 -1.63 8.12
CA PHE A 151 6.56 -0.77 8.98
C PHE A 151 6.20 -1.20 10.39
N ASP A 152 6.92 -2.21 10.88
CA ASP A 152 6.68 -2.86 12.15
C ASP A 152 7.38 -2.10 13.28
N THR A 153 6.71 -1.98 14.43
CA THR A 153 7.20 -1.27 15.61
C THR A 153 7.22 -2.13 16.87
N PHE A 154 6.85 -3.41 16.77
CA PHE A 154 6.71 -4.32 17.89
C PHE A 154 7.23 -5.72 17.53
N GLN A 155 8.14 -6.25 18.35
CA GLN A 155 8.69 -7.59 18.08
C GLN A 155 7.74 -8.69 18.56
N ASN A 156 7.00 -9.31 17.64
CA ASN A 156 6.34 -10.59 17.88
C ASN A 156 7.33 -11.77 17.72
N GLU A 157 6.87 -12.99 18.00
CA GLU A 157 7.70 -14.22 17.93
C GLU A 157 8.26 -14.51 16.53
N TRP A 158 7.61 -14.01 15.48
CA TRP A 158 8.03 -14.18 14.09
C TRP A 158 8.98 -13.09 13.59
N ASP A 159 9.19 -12.03 14.38
CA ASP A 159 9.89 -10.84 13.91
C ASP A 159 11.40 -10.89 14.14
N PRO A 160 12.18 -10.36 13.18
CA PRO A 160 13.63 -10.35 13.27
C PRO A 160 14.15 -9.33 14.28
N SER A 161 13.42 -8.25 14.50
CA SER A 161 13.75 -7.16 15.42
C SER A 161 12.52 -6.30 15.70
N GLU A 162 12.60 -5.49 16.74
CA GLU A 162 11.53 -4.58 17.16
C GLU A 162 11.05 -3.60 16.07
N ASP A 163 11.92 -2.69 15.62
CA ASP A 163 11.56 -1.74 14.55
C ASP A 163 12.18 -2.23 13.23
N HIS A 164 11.34 -2.59 12.26
CA HIS A 164 11.81 -3.07 10.96
C HIS A 164 10.86 -2.72 9.82
N VAL A 165 11.39 -2.76 8.59
CA VAL A 165 10.61 -2.69 7.36
C VAL A 165 10.70 -4.04 6.67
N GLY A 166 9.54 -4.61 6.36
CA GLY A 166 9.40 -5.97 5.86
C GLY A 166 8.65 -6.05 4.54
N ILE A 167 8.93 -7.09 3.75
CA ILE A 167 8.14 -7.46 2.57
C ILE A 167 7.41 -8.76 2.91
N ASN A 168 6.08 -8.69 2.95
CA ASN A 168 5.23 -9.83 3.24
C ASN A 168 4.62 -10.38 1.94
N ILE A 169 4.70 -11.70 1.75
CA ILE A 169 4.03 -12.41 0.66
C ILE A 169 3.15 -13.49 1.26
N ASN A 170 1.84 -13.25 1.28
CA ASN A 170 0.79 -14.17 1.75
C ASN A 170 0.91 -14.64 3.21
N SER A 171 1.81 -14.05 4.00
CA SER A 171 2.11 -14.42 5.39
C SER A 171 2.56 -13.18 6.16
N ILE A 172 2.33 -13.11 7.47
CA ILE A 172 2.90 -12.05 8.32
C ILE A 172 4.42 -12.16 8.39
N VAL A 173 4.98 -13.36 8.24
CA VAL A 173 6.43 -13.56 8.28
C VAL A 173 7.04 -12.96 7.02
N SER A 174 7.81 -11.89 7.20
CA SER A 174 8.51 -11.20 6.14
C SER A 174 9.47 -12.12 5.36
N VAL A 175 9.38 -12.11 4.03
CA VAL A 175 10.32 -12.84 3.14
C VAL A 175 11.65 -12.10 2.99
N ALA A 176 11.67 -10.80 3.25
CA ALA A 176 12.84 -9.95 3.30
C ALA A 176 12.56 -8.79 4.24
N TYR A 177 13.57 -8.35 4.99
CA TYR A 177 13.43 -7.24 5.93
C TYR A 177 14.73 -6.43 6.04
N VAL A 178 14.61 -5.23 6.59
CA VAL A 178 15.72 -4.40 7.06
C VAL A 178 15.37 -3.78 8.40
N ASN A 179 16.34 -3.76 9.31
CA ASN A 179 16.16 -3.14 10.62
C ASN A 179 16.06 -1.61 10.45
N TRP A 180 15.14 -1.01 11.20
CA TRP A 180 15.02 0.44 11.28
C TRP A 180 15.79 0.94 12.51
N ASN A 181 17.07 1.26 12.31
CA ASN A 181 18.04 1.52 13.39
C ASN A 181 17.74 2.73 14.31
N SER A 182 16.72 3.54 13.99
CA SER A 182 16.32 4.65 14.85
C SER A 182 15.11 4.25 15.68
N SER A 183 13.98 4.93 15.51
CA SER A 183 12.71 4.38 15.94
C SER A 183 11.59 4.83 15.00
N LEU A 184 10.77 3.88 14.55
CA LEU A 184 9.60 4.16 13.71
C LEU A 184 8.50 4.91 14.48
N LYS A 185 8.43 4.69 15.79
CA LYS A 185 7.37 5.16 16.69
C LYS A 185 7.70 6.48 17.42
N ASN A 186 8.70 7.23 16.97
CA ASN A 186 9.16 8.46 17.62
C ASN A 186 8.33 9.72 17.26
N GLY A 187 7.31 9.60 16.40
CA GLY A 187 6.48 10.72 15.96
C GLY A 187 7.08 11.59 14.85
N SER A 188 8.21 11.20 14.26
CA SER A 188 8.77 11.87 13.09
C SER A 188 8.00 11.50 11.82
N ILE A 189 8.06 12.39 10.82
CA ILE A 189 7.49 12.11 9.50
C ILE A 189 8.44 11.17 8.75
N ALA A 190 7.95 9.97 8.43
CA ALA A 190 8.59 9.06 7.49
C ALA A 190 8.06 9.30 6.07
N ASN A 191 8.93 9.19 5.07
CA ASN A 191 8.56 9.18 3.65
C ASN A 191 8.93 7.84 3.05
N ALA A 192 7.99 7.20 2.35
CA ALA A 192 8.17 5.88 1.77
C ALA A 192 7.85 5.89 0.28
N TRP A 193 8.67 5.17 -0.50
CA TRP A 193 8.42 4.85 -1.89
C TRP A 193 8.37 3.34 -2.05
N VAL A 194 7.27 2.84 -2.60
CA VAL A 194 7.14 1.42 -2.97
C VAL A 194 6.96 1.35 -4.46
N ALA A 195 7.84 0.62 -5.14
CA ALA A 195 7.84 0.50 -6.59
C ALA A 195 8.04 -0.94 -7.04
N ARG A 196 7.28 -1.33 -8.06
CA ARG A 196 7.54 -2.53 -8.86
C ARG A 196 7.97 -2.07 -10.25
N ARG A 197 9.11 -2.60 -10.70
CA ARG A 197 9.63 -2.42 -12.06
C ARG A 197 9.64 -3.76 -12.80
#